data_AF-A0A653UDT1-F1
#
_entry.id   AF-A0A653UDT1-F1
#
_cell.length_a   1.000
_cell.length_b   1.000
_cell.length_c   1.000
_cell.angle_alpha   90.00
_cell.angle_beta   90.00
_cell.angle_gamma   90.00
#
_symmetry.space_group_name_H-M   'P 1'
#
loop_
_entity.id
_entity.type
_entity.pdbx_description
1 polymer ?
#
loop_
_entity_poly.entity_id
_entity_poly.type
_entity_poly.pdbx_seq_one_letter_code
_entity_poly.pdbx_strand_id
1 'polypeptide(L)'
;MKKQIFILLAFAMIFAGCESLQLVNPEIPIGEYNEAESKNILDQVNSLEGEPKACLDSFINEYQKGLFEYCEATEGGENIGGGCAHVAYAWSITTSVLEAGLANCTRT
;
A
#
# COMPACT_ATOMS: atom_id res chain seq x y z
N MET A 1 -47.83 28.24 44.90
CA MET A 1 -47.68 28.33 43.43
C MET A 1 -46.30 28.94 43.13
N LYS A 2 -45.34 28.14 42.66
CA LYS A 2 -44.00 28.62 42.26
C LYS A 2 -43.67 28.05 40.87
N LYS A 3 -43.38 28.96 39.94
CA LYS A 3 -42.87 28.71 38.58
C LYS A 3 -41.40 28.30 38.64
N GLN A 4 -40.97 27.33 37.83
CA GLN A 4 -39.64 27.21 37.21
C GLN A 4 -39.83 26.32 35.96
N ILE A 5 -39.91 26.86 34.74
CA ILE A 5 -38.86 27.30 33.80
C ILE A 5 -37.84 26.19 33.44
N PHE A 6 -37.99 25.76 32.18
CA PHE A 6 -37.17 24.94 31.30
C PHE A 6 -35.65 25.04 31.47
N ILE A 7 -34.95 23.89 31.38
CA ILE A 7 -33.66 23.80 30.67
C ILE A 7 -33.64 22.50 29.84
N LEU A 8 -33.67 22.69 28.52
CA LEU A 8 -33.23 21.74 27.49
C LEU A 8 -31.72 21.55 27.59
N LEU A 9 -31.24 20.32 27.68
CA LEU A 9 -29.86 19.96 27.33
C LEU A 9 -29.87 18.61 26.60
N ALA A 10 -30.06 18.68 25.29
CA ALA A 10 -29.77 17.58 24.38
C ALA A 10 -28.24 17.49 24.24
N PHE A 11 -27.62 16.55 24.97
CA PHE A 11 -26.22 16.19 24.79
C PHE A 11 -26.12 15.15 23.68
N ALA A 12 -26.10 15.60 22.42
CA ALA A 12 -25.72 14.76 21.30
C ALA A 12 -24.18 14.61 21.32
N MET A 13 -23.66 13.62 22.04
CA MET A 13 -22.28 13.20 21.87
C MET A 13 -22.17 12.44 20.54
N ILE A 14 -21.85 13.18 19.48
CA ILE A 14 -21.35 12.59 18.24
C ILE A 14 -19.92 12.15 18.56
N PHE A 15 -19.75 10.89 18.98
CA PHE A 15 -18.47 10.21 18.91
C PHE A 15 -18.14 10.01 17.43
N ALA A 16 -17.55 11.03 16.80
CA ALA A 16 -16.73 10.81 15.63
C ALA A 16 -15.52 10.00 16.11
N GLY A 17 -15.65 8.67 16.05
CA GLY A 17 -14.52 7.77 16.18
C GLY A 17 -13.51 8.15 15.12
N CYS A 18 -12.50 8.92 15.52
CA CYS A 18 -11.28 9.08 14.76
C CYS A 18 -10.58 7.72 14.88
N GLU A 19 -10.91 6.78 13.99
CA GLU A 19 -10.02 5.66 13.72
C GLU A 19 -8.69 6.29 13.32
N SER A 20 -7.71 6.21 14.23
CA SER A 20 -6.34 6.59 13.92
C SER A 20 -5.94 5.79 12.69
N LEU A 21 -5.72 6.47 11.58
CA LEU A 21 -5.22 5.89 10.33
C LEU A 21 -3.87 5.26 10.69
N GLN A 22 -3.86 3.96 10.99
CA GLN A 22 -2.63 3.25 11.28
C GLN A 22 -1.86 3.19 9.98
N LEU A 23 -0.72 3.87 9.94
CA LEU A 23 0.21 3.81 8.82
C LEU A 23 0.84 2.41 8.82
N VAL A 24 0.38 1.54 7.91
CA VAL A 24 0.90 0.18 7.76
C VAL A 24 2.05 0.20 6.76
N ASN A 25 3.17 -0.45 7.08
CA ASN A 25 4.27 -0.63 6.12
C ASN A 25 3.78 -1.50 4.95
N PRO A 26 3.76 -0.98 3.71
CA PRO A 26 3.27 -1.73 2.56
C PRO A 26 4.33 -2.66 1.95
N GLU A 27 5.56 -2.66 2.47
CA GLU A 27 6.67 -3.47 1.96
C GLU A 27 6.33 -4.96 1.89
N ILE A 28 6.56 -5.55 0.71
CA ILE A 28 6.45 -7.00 0.51
C ILE A 28 7.81 -7.61 0.87
N PRO A 29 7.89 -8.55 1.82
CA PRO A 29 9.14 -9.17 2.21
C PRO A 29 9.87 -9.81 1.02
N ILE A 30 11.20 -9.64 0.98
CA ILE A 30 12.05 -10.32 0.00
C ILE A 30 12.00 -11.82 0.29
N GLY A 31 11.53 -12.59 -0.69
CA GLY A 31 11.47 -14.04 -0.64
C GLY A 31 12.80 -14.66 -1.07
N GLU A 32 12.99 -15.92 -0.70
CA GLU A 32 14.13 -16.72 -1.15
C GLU A 32 13.76 -17.39 -2.47
N TYR A 33 14.27 -16.84 -3.58
CA TYR A 33 14.10 -17.41 -4.92
C TYR A 33 15.46 -17.79 -5.47
N ASN A 34 15.56 -18.99 -6.03
CA ASN A 34 16.67 -19.34 -6.90
C ASN A 34 16.52 -18.68 -8.29
N GLU A 35 17.56 -18.80 -9.12
CA GLU A 35 17.58 -18.20 -10.46
C GLU A 35 16.46 -18.74 -11.37
N ALA A 36 16.18 -20.05 -11.30
CA ALA A 36 15.15 -20.68 -12.12
C ALA A 36 13.74 -20.22 -11.71
N GLU A 37 13.48 -20.08 -10.41
CA GLU A 37 12.21 -19.57 -9.88
C GLU A 37 12.01 -18.11 -10.28
N SER A 38 13.02 -17.26 -10.08
CA SER A 38 12.96 -15.85 -10.47
C SER A 38 12.72 -15.69 -11.97
N LYS A 39 13.42 -16.49 -12.79
CA LYS A 39 13.21 -16.50 -14.23
C LYS A 39 11.79 -16.93 -14.61
N ASN A 40 11.27 -17.98 -13.99
CA ASN A 40 9.92 -18.47 -14.27
C ASN A 40 8.84 -17.44 -13.92
N ILE A 41 8.99 -16.70 -12.82
CA ILE A 41 8.08 -15.61 -12.44
C ILE A 41 8.16 -14.47 -13.46
N LEU A 42 9.37 -14.08 -13.86
CA LEU A 42 9.58 -13.03 -14.85
C LEU A 42 9.01 -13.41 -16.22
N ASP A 43 9.20 -14.65 -16.66
CA ASP A 43 8.64 -15.14 -17.93
C ASP A 43 7.11 -15.12 -17.91
N GLN A 44 6.47 -15.49 -16.78
CA GLN A 44 5.02 -15.38 -16.60
C GLN A 44 4.54 -13.93 -16.69
N VAL A 45 5.19 -13.00 -15.97
CA VAL A 45 4.89 -11.56 -16.03
C VAL A 45 4.98 -11.04 -17.46
N ASN A 46 6.05 -11.39 -18.18
CA ASN A 46 6.28 -10.94 -19.54
C ASN A 46 5.29 -11.55 -20.55
N SER A 47 4.67 -12.68 -20.21
CA SER A 47 3.65 -13.32 -21.05
C SER A 47 2.25 -12.73 -20.86
N LEU A 48 2.05 -11.86 -19.86
CA LEU A 48 0.74 -11.23 -19.63
C LEU A 48 0.39 -10.25 -20.76
N GLU A 49 -0.87 -10.30 -21.19
CA GLU A 49 -1.46 -9.38 -22.14
C GLU A 49 -2.85 -8.95 -21.67
N GLY A 50 -3.39 -7.87 -22.25
CA GLY A 50 -4.75 -7.41 -21.96
C GLY A 50 -5.00 -7.06 -20.48
N GLU A 51 -6.14 -7.50 -19.96
CA GLU A 51 -6.61 -7.19 -18.61
C GLU A 51 -5.63 -7.65 -17.50
N PRO A 52 -5.10 -8.89 -17.49
CA PRO A 52 -4.10 -9.31 -16.49
C PRO A 52 -2.86 -8.41 -16.46
N LYS A 53 -2.39 -7.96 -17.62
CA LYS A 53 -1.25 -7.04 -17.70
C LYS A 53 -1.61 -5.67 -17.10
N ALA A 54 -2.75 -5.11 -17.46
CA ALA A 54 -3.21 -3.84 -16.92
C ALA A 54 -3.40 -3.90 -15.39
N CYS A 55 -3.90 -5.02 -14.88
CA CYS A 55 -3.99 -5.28 -13.44
C CYS A 55 -2.60 -5.29 -12.78
N LEU A 56 -1.61 -6.00 -13.35
CA LEU A 56 -0.27 -6.05 -12.80
C LEU A 56 0.40 -4.67 -12.78
N ASP A 57 0.26 -3.91 -13.87
CA ASP A 57 0.79 -2.55 -13.96
C ASP A 57 0.14 -1.64 -12.90
N SER A 58 -1.18 -1.76 -12.65
CA SER A 58 -1.87 -1.04 -11.58
C SER A 58 -1.39 -1.45 -10.19
N PHE A 59 -1.24 -2.76 -9.95
CA PHE A 59 -0.75 -3.30 -8.68
C PHE A 59 0.63 -2.74 -8.34
N ILE A 60 1.57 -2.74 -9.29
CA ILE A 60 2.92 -2.21 -9.11
C ILE A 60 2.88 -0.72 -8.78
N ASN A 61 2.07 0.06 -9.52
CA ASN A 61 1.94 1.50 -9.29
C ASN A 61 1.38 1.82 -7.88
N GLU A 62 0.35 1.10 -7.45
CA GLU A 62 -0.25 1.27 -6.14
C GLU A 62 0.72 0.87 -5.02
N TYR A 63 1.45 -0.22 -5.20
CA TYR A 63 2.50 -0.65 -4.27
C TYR A 63 3.60 0.40 -4.11
N GLN A 64 4.15 0.91 -5.21
CA GLN A 64 5.19 1.94 -5.17
C GLN A 64 4.68 3.25 -4.57
N LYS A 65 3.45 3.65 -4.90
CA LYS A 65 2.81 4.81 -4.28
C LYS A 65 2.68 4.63 -2.77
N GLY A 66 2.24 3.45 -2.32
CA GLY A 66 2.16 3.13 -0.90
C GLY A 66 3.52 3.22 -0.21
N LEU A 67 4.57 2.66 -0.81
CA LEU A 67 5.94 2.76 -0.30
C LEU A 67 6.41 4.22 -0.18
N PHE A 68 6.10 5.04 -1.19
CA PHE A 68 6.45 6.45 -1.18
C PHE A 68 5.74 7.19 -0.04
N GLU A 69 4.42 7.02 0.09
CA GLU A 69 3.62 7.64 1.14
C GLU A 69 4.05 7.19 2.54
N TYR A 70 4.33 5.90 2.71
CA TYR A 70 4.86 5.37 3.97
C TYR A 70 6.22 5.99 4.30
N CYS A 71 7.13 6.02 3.32
CA CYS A 71 8.46 6.60 3.50
C CYS A 71 8.41 8.08 3.91
N GLU A 72 7.58 8.88 3.24
CA GLU A 72 7.43 10.31 3.57
C GLU A 72 6.86 10.49 4.98
N ALA A 73 5.89 9.66 5.37
CA ALA A 73 5.25 9.74 6.68
C ALA A 73 6.14 9.23 7.83
N THR A 74 7.17 8.43 7.54
CA THR A 74 8.14 7.93 8.54
C THR A 74 9.52 8.55 8.41
N GLU A 75 9.69 9.59 7.57
CA GLU A 75 10.99 10.22 7.29
C GLU A 75 12.05 9.18 6.80
N GLY A 76 11.61 8.09 6.17
CA GLY A 76 12.46 6.95 5.80
C GLY A 76 13.45 7.25 4.68
N GLY A 77 13.26 8.36 3.97
CA GLY A 77 14.13 8.83 2.90
C GLY A 77 15.26 9.76 3.39
N GLU A 78 15.31 10.08 4.68
CA GLU A 78 16.35 10.95 5.22
C GLU A 78 17.75 10.37 4.98
N ASN A 79 18.66 11.23 4.52
CA ASN A 79 20.05 10.87 4.19
C ASN A 79 20.22 9.88 3.02
N ILE A 80 19.15 9.56 2.28
CA ILE A 80 19.22 8.76 1.04
C ILE A 80 19.29 9.70 -0.16
N GLY A 81 20.28 9.49 -1.03
CA GLY A 81 20.37 10.23 -2.31
C GLY A 81 19.16 9.93 -3.19
N GLY A 82 18.29 10.93 -3.37
CA GLY A 82 17.00 10.79 -4.07
C GLY A 82 15.80 10.52 -3.16
N GLY A 83 15.98 10.52 -1.84
CA GLY A 83 14.90 10.48 -0.84
C GLY A 83 13.94 9.31 -1.00
N CYS A 84 12.68 9.52 -0.64
CA CYS A 84 11.64 8.49 -0.74
C CYS A 84 11.36 8.05 -2.19
N ALA A 85 11.68 8.86 -3.19
CA ALA A 85 11.59 8.43 -4.57
C ALA A 85 12.61 7.33 -4.89
N HIS A 86 13.81 7.39 -4.31
CA HIS A 86 14.80 6.31 -4.44
C HIS A 86 14.29 5.01 -3.81
N VAL A 87 13.70 5.11 -2.61
CA VAL A 87 13.15 3.95 -1.88
C VAL A 87 11.99 3.31 -2.67
N ALA A 88 11.05 4.12 -3.13
CA ALA A 88 9.80 3.63 -3.70
C ALA A 88 9.89 3.24 -5.17
N TYR A 89 10.78 3.83 -5.98
CA TYR A 89 10.72 3.68 -7.43
C TYR A 89 12.00 3.10 -8.07
N ALA A 90 13.16 3.15 -7.41
CA ALA A 90 14.41 2.69 -8.04
C ALA A 90 14.61 1.17 -7.96
N TRP A 91 14.32 0.56 -6.79
CA TRP A 91 14.65 -0.84 -6.51
C TRP A 91 13.55 -1.62 -5.79
N SER A 92 12.35 -1.06 -5.72
CA SER A 92 11.24 -1.64 -4.95
C SER A 92 10.62 -2.88 -5.60
N ILE A 93 10.81 -3.09 -6.90
CA ILE A 93 10.18 -4.18 -7.66
C ILE A 93 11.08 -5.42 -7.63
N THR A 94 10.87 -6.27 -6.63
CA THR A 94 11.57 -7.54 -6.44
C THR A 94 10.78 -8.71 -7.03
N THR A 95 11.38 -9.91 -7.08
CA THR A 95 10.68 -11.15 -7.47
C THR A 95 9.43 -11.40 -6.63
N SER A 96 9.45 -11.11 -5.32
CA SER A 96 8.27 -11.22 -4.45
C SER A 96 7.12 -10.32 -4.87
N VAL A 97 7.44 -9.09 -5.31
CA VAL A 97 6.44 -8.12 -5.76
C VAL A 97 5.79 -8.61 -7.06
N LEU A 98 6.61 -9.14 -7.97
CA LEU A 98 6.12 -9.73 -9.22
C LEU A 98 5.23 -10.96 -8.96
N GLU A 99 5.64 -11.85 -8.04
CA GLU A 99 4.83 -13.01 -7.65
C GLU A 99 3.51 -12.58 -7.00
N ALA A 100 3.53 -11.62 -6.07
CA ALA A 100 2.34 -11.09 -5.43
C ALA A 100 1.37 -10.47 -6.46
N GLY A 101 1.89 -9.68 -7.40
CA GLY A 101 1.11 -9.08 -8.47
C GLY A 101 0.49 -10.12 -9.41
N LEU A 102 1.26 -11.14 -9.82
CA LEU A 102 0.73 -12.27 -10.59
C LEU A 102 -0.40 -12.98 -9.84
N ALA A 103 -0.19 -13.29 -8.57
CA ALA A 103 -1.14 -13.98 -7.73
C ALA A 103 -2.43 -13.17 -7.48
N ASN A 104 -2.34 -11.83 -7.53
CA ASN A 104 -3.49 -10.94 -7.46
C ASN A 104 -4.27 -10.89 -8.79
N CYS A 105 -3.56 -10.88 -9.92
CA CYS A 105 -4.15 -10.57 -11.23
C CYS A 105 -4.53 -11.79 -12.09
N THR A 106 -4.13 -13.00 -11.70
CA THR A 106 -4.36 -14.22 -12.51
C THR A 106 -5.23 -15.28 -11.84
N ARG A 107 -5.59 -15.12 -10.55
CA ARG A 107 -6.54 -16.01 -9.88
C ARG A 107 -7.96 -15.74 -10.41
N THR A 108 -8.42 -16.60 -11.31
CA THR A 108 -9.82 -16.74 -11.74
C THR A 108 -10.41 -18.04 -11.23
#